data_AF-A0A4Z2CMJ2-F1
#
_entry.id   AF-A0A4Z2CMJ2-F1
#
_cell.length_a   1.000
_cell.length_b   1.000
_cell.length_c   1.000
_cell.angle_alpha   90.00
_cell.angle_beta   90.00
_cell.angle_gamma   90.00
#
_symmetry.space_group_name_H-M   'P 1'
#
loop_
_entity.id
_entity.type
_entity.pdbx_description
1 polymer ?
#
loop_
_entity_poly.entity_id
_entity_poly.type
_entity_poly.pdbx_seq_one_letter_code
_entity_poly.pdbx_strand_id
1 'polypeptide(L)'
;MIYSDPMQQPQFREISPLEFQTNQQEEMIIPSDSVTRLRAHKVISGSSKQLERRWIWIKFLNGPITNQVAQSILFKISHDLKLASPISFFFLDKSRRVLYFHVPSSAGVSADTIVDALNTKINAIDGYPIEDVGFGRGAVNTVNTRSTTDTTTKSPQPSFLHRSVDDEPFKTTGRIKWERYTMTLVLCSTILAAVLILTTIYLVQICRKKHKFKSESNEKLSCHSDDSSQLESKTYTRNNNLSASQQSSISSNSTEPVHCSIDVPTGHLILSYMEKHLRDRSRLEADWNAVDKYVSEDSVVYEEGRSPKNQSKNRENAPIPYEQSRVKLRSGDNDYINASLLYDNNPRNPVYIATITPTIKSIPDFWLMIWEQGCVVIVCLERTDELKRMDEIDQFELNDESVKYWPNEGSQVYGSFEVHLVSEHSWNAHYIVRSLYLKSIITNETRTVTQFHYLTWKDENLKENSKPMLEFRRKVNRSFRGLMSPIVVHCSDGCGRTGAYILLDLALNRITKSIKEIDIAASLEHLRDQRPNMIKTLEQYEFVLSSTAEEVDAMLQTSS
;
A
#
# COMPACT_ATOMS: atom_id res chain seq x y z
N MET A 1 -59.45 -21.10 -58.55
CA MET A 1 -58.10 -20.53 -58.33
C MET A 1 -58.30 -19.38 -57.35
N ILE A 2 -58.29 -19.65 -56.04
CA ILE A 2 -57.14 -19.49 -55.11
C ILE A 2 -56.57 -18.06 -55.11
N TYR A 3 -57.06 -17.31 -54.12
CA TYR A 3 -56.46 -16.32 -53.22
C TYR A 3 -55.53 -15.20 -53.74
N SER A 4 -55.94 -13.99 -53.36
CA SER A 4 -55.08 -12.85 -53.06
C SER A 4 -55.60 -12.18 -51.76
N ASP A 5 -54.69 -11.49 -51.08
CA ASP A 5 -54.88 -10.50 -49.99
C ASP A 5 -54.73 -10.90 -48.49
N PRO A 6 -54.26 -9.95 -47.63
CA PRO A 6 -53.02 -10.12 -46.85
C PRO A 6 -53.17 -9.79 -45.34
N MET A 7 -52.03 -9.87 -44.63
CA MET A 7 -51.67 -9.33 -43.30
C MET A 7 -52.78 -8.83 -42.34
N GLN A 8 -52.82 -9.41 -41.14
CA GLN A 8 -53.28 -8.74 -39.92
C GLN A 8 -52.35 -8.99 -38.72
N GLN A 9 -52.10 -7.92 -37.98
CA GLN A 9 -51.30 -7.81 -36.75
C GLN A 9 -51.92 -8.58 -35.57
N PRO A 10 -51.14 -9.00 -34.56
CA PRO A 10 -51.69 -9.51 -33.31
C PRO A 10 -52.05 -8.38 -32.33
N GLN A 11 -53.28 -8.47 -31.80
CA GLN A 11 -53.86 -7.58 -30.80
C GLN A 11 -53.30 -7.80 -29.38
N PHE A 12 -53.11 -6.69 -28.68
CA PHE A 12 -52.98 -6.57 -27.23
C PHE A 12 -54.23 -7.11 -26.51
N ARG A 13 -54.02 -7.82 -25.39
CA ARG A 13 -55.05 -8.06 -24.36
C ARG A 13 -54.58 -7.55 -23.02
N GLU A 14 -55.33 -6.58 -22.49
CA GLU A 14 -55.32 -6.10 -21.12
C GLU A 14 -55.88 -7.17 -20.17
N ILE A 15 -55.28 -7.34 -18.99
CA ILE A 15 -55.95 -7.95 -17.83
C ILE A 15 -55.58 -7.12 -16.59
N SER A 16 -56.61 -6.58 -15.94
CA SER A 16 -56.56 -5.88 -14.66
C SER A 16 -57.00 -6.80 -13.51
N PRO A 17 -56.70 -6.46 -12.24
CA PRO A 17 -56.55 -7.41 -11.13
C PRO A 17 -57.72 -7.39 -10.14
N LEU A 18 -58.07 -8.53 -9.54
CA LEU A 18 -58.68 -8.64 -8.21
C LEU A 18 -58.94 -10.11 -7.86
N GLU A 19 -58.36 -10.60 -6.76
CA GLU A 19 -59.02 -11.47 -5.78
C GLU A 19 -58.17 -11.52 -4.49
N PHE A 20 -58.75 -11.03 -3.40
CA PHE A 20 -58.18 -10.92 -2.06
C PHE A 20 -59.28 -11.34 -1.07
N GLN A 21 -58.87 -12.00 0.03
CA GLN A 21 -59.58 -12.45 1.25
C GLN A 21 -59.54 -13.99 1.40
N THR A 22 -59.19 -14.61 2.54
CA THR A 22 -59.21 -14.18 3.96
C THR A 22 -58.45 -15.18 4.86
N ASN A 23 -57.84 -14.68 5.96
CA ASN A 23 -57.68 -15.25 7.33
C ASN A 23 -57.01 -16.65 7.53
N GLN A 24 -56.20 -16.97 8.55
CA GLN A 24 -56.10 -16.56 9.96
C GLN A 24 -54.66 -16.72 10.48
N GLN A 25 -54.27 -15.89 11.46
CA GLN A 25 -53.16 -16.08 12.37
C GLN A 25 -53.62 -16.93 13.56
N GLU A 26 -52.80 -17.90 13.99
CA GLU A 26 -52.92 -18.54 15.31
C GLU A 26 -51.71 -18.16 16.18
N GLU A 27 -52.04 -17.66 17.38
CA GLU A 27 -51.15 -17.37 18.50
C GLU A 27 -50.60 -18.64 19.15
N MET A 28 -49.40 -18.56 19.71
CA MET A 28 -48.95 -19.46 20.78
C MET A 28 -48.35 -18.63 21.92
N ILE A 29 -49.09 -18.54 23.02
CA ILE A 29 -48.71 -17.96 24.31
C ILE A 29 -48.12 -19.06 25.21
N ILE A 30 -47.20 -18.72 26.12
CA ILE A 30 -46.97 -19.25 27.52
C ILE A 30 -45.49 -18.98 27.94
N PRO A 31 -45.14 -18.59 29.19
CA PRO A 31 -45.58 -17.45 30.01
C PRO A 31 -44.36 -16.61 30.55
N SER A 32 -44.61 -15.42 31.09
CA SER A 32 -43.61 -14.63 31.83
C SER A 32 -43.84 -14.74 33.33
N ASP A 33 -42.85 -15.22 34.09
CA ASP A 33 -42.70 -14.83 35.50
C ASP A 33 -41.31 -15.10 36.05
N SER A 34 -40.91 -14.24 37.01
CA SER A 34 -39.67 -14.18 37.80
C SER A 34 -38.45 -13.46 37.21
N VAL A 35 -38.52 -12.12 37.24
CA VAL A 35 -37.36 -11.22 37.30
C VAL A 35 -36.58 -11.46 38.60
N THR A 36 -35.32 -11.90 38.50
CA THR A 36 -34.34 -11.71 39.58
C THR A 36 -33.01 -11.22 39.00
N ARG A 37 -32.66 -9.97 39.33
CA ARG A 37 -31.35 -9.36 39.09
C ARG A 37 -30.26 -10.21 39.74
N LEU A 38 -29.35 -10.76 38.93
CA LEU A 38 -28.04 -11.24 39.42
C LEU A 38 -26.92 -10.44 38.75
N ARG A 39 -26.20 -9.71 39.60
CA ARG A 39 -24.95 -9.01 39.29
C ARG A 39 -23.94 -10.04 38.77
N ALA A 40 -23.40 -9.82 37.58
CA ALA A 40 -22.23 -10.56 37.12
C ALA A 40 -21.01 -10.14 37.98
N HIS A 41 -20.68 -10.98 38.95
CA HIS A 41 -19.41 -10.93 39.67
C HIS A 41 -18.27 -11.24 38.70
N LYS A 42 -17.25 -10.38 38.73
CA LYS A 42 -15.95 -10.55 38.10
C LYS A 42 -15.29 -11.84 38.64
N VAL A 43 -15.29 -12.90 37.84
CA VAL A 43 -14.45 -14.08 38.09
C VAL A 43 -13.08 -13.80 37.50
N ILE A 44 -12.12 -13.55 38.39
CA ILE A 44 -10.68 -13.55 38.08
C ILE A 44 -10.20 -15.00 38.24
N SER A 45 -9.99 -15.68 37.13
CA SER A 45 -9.00 -16.75 36.92
C SER A 45 -8.81 -16.85 35.40
N GLY A 46 -7.65 -16.89 34.77
CA GLY A 46 -6.30 -17.12 35.25
C GLY A 46 -5.58 -18.03 34.25
N SER A 47 -5.31 -17.55 33.03
CA SER A 47 -4.10 -17.95 32.28
C SER A 47 -3.74 -16.84 31.29
N SER A 48 -2.65 -16.11 31.56
CA SER A 48 -2.04 -15.29 30.52
C SER A 48 -1.49 -16.26 29.48
N LYS A 49 -1.95 -16.20 28.22
CA LYS A 49 -1.22 -16.82 27.13
C LYS A 49 0.15 -16.15 27.06
N GLN A 50 1.17 -16.84 27.55
CA GLN A 50 2.56 -16.40 27.48
C GLN A 50 2.89 -16.25 25.99
N LEU A 51 3.34 -15.06 25.57
CA LEU A 51 3.78 -14.82 24.20
C LEU A 51 4.92 -15.80 23.90
N GLU A 52 4.65 -16.77 23.02
CA GLU A 52 5.63 -17.77 22.63
C GLU A 52 6.76 -17.08 21.87
N ARG A 53 7.94 -17.01 22.50
CA ARG A 53 9.14 -16.43 21.89
C ARG A 53 9.57 -17.39 20.79
N ARG A 54 9.71 -16.90 19.56
CA ARG A 54 10.10 -17.73 18.39
C ARG A 54 11.33 -17.24 17.67
N TRP A 55 11.87 -16.10 18.11
CA TRP A 55 13.12 -15.56 17.61
C TRP A 55 14.26 -15.94 18.53
N ILE A 56 15.32 -16.48 17.94
CA ILE A 56 16.57 -16.85 18.60
C ILE A 56 17.70 -16.10 17.92
N TRP A 57 18.72 -15.74 18.68
CA TRP A 57 20.00 -15.28 18.15
C TRP A 57 21.16 -16.11 18.71
N ILE A 58 22.17 -16.33 17.87
CA ILE A 58 23.45 -16.94 18.22
C ILE A 58 24.54 -15.92 17.91
N LYS A 59 25.37 -15.60 18.90
CA LYS A 59 26.58 -14.80 18.72
C LYS A 59 27.78 -15.73 18.64
N PHE A 60 28.57 -15.62 17.59
CA PHE A 60 29.78 -16.42 17.40
C PHE A 60 31.01 -15.68 17.94
N LEU A 61 31.93 -16.40 18.57
CA LEU A 61 33.18 -15.87 19.09
C LEU A 61 34.07 -15.31 17.97
N ASN A 62 34.05 -15.97 16.80
CA ASN A 62 34.75 -15.57 15.58
C ASN A 62 33.76 -15.24 14.46
N GLY A 63 34.07 -14.25 13.63
CA GLY A 63 33.36 -13.95 12.38
C GLY A 63 34.22 -13.07 11.47
N PRO A 64 33.70 -12.58 10.34
CA PRO A 64 32.31 -12.65 9.87
C PRO A 64 31.93 -14.01 9.26
N ILE A 65 30.67 -14.43 9.41
CA ILE A 65 30.11 -15.61 8.72
C ILE A 65 29.31 -15.21 7.47
N THR A 66 29.23 -16.09 6.48
CA THR A 66 28.45 -15.88 5.24
C THR A 66 27.04 -16.44 5.38
N ASN A 67 26.13 -16.06 4.47
CA ASN A 67 24.78 -16.62 4.43
C ASN A 67 24.78 -18.14 4.19
N GLN A 68 25.72 -18.65 3.39
CA GLN A 68 25.87 -20.09 3.16
C GLN A 68 26.26 -20.83 4.44
N VAL A 69 27.19 -20.27 5.23
CA VAL A 69 27.59 -20.82 6.53
C VAL A 69 26.42 -20.78 7.52
N ALA A 70 25.71 -19.65 7.59
CA ALA A 70 24.53 -19.53 8.45
C ALA A 70 23.44 -20.55 8.08
N GLN A 71 23.21 -20.79 6.80
CA GLN A 71 22.27 -21.82 6.32
C GLN A 71 22.72 -23.23 6.69
N SER A 72 24.02 -23.56 6.57
CA SER A 72 24.59 -24.84 7.02
C SER A 72 24.36 -25.06 8.52
N ILE A 73 24.64 -24.04 9.33
CA ILE A 73 24.44 -24.07 10.78
C ILE A 73 22.97 -24.34 11.13
N LEU A 74 22.02 -23.68 10.48
CA LEU A 74 20.58 -23.86 10.76
C LEU A 74 20.05 -25.19 10.24
N PHE A 75 20.56 -25.68 9.11
CA PHE A 75 20.25 -27.03 8.63
C PHE A 75 20.70 -28.08 9.65
N LYS A 76 21.92 -27.93 10.18
CA LYS A 76 22.45 -28.81 11.21
C LYS A 76 21.65 -28.76 12.51
N ILE A 77 21.31 -27.57 13.01
CA ILE A 77 20.43 -27.42 14.18
C ILE A 77 19.08 -28.12 13.93
N SER A 78 18.51 -27.95 12.75
CA SER A 78 17.22 -28.56 12.39
C SER A 78 17.30 -30.08 12.38
N HIS A 79 18.40 -30.63 11.86
CA HIS A 79 18.66 -32.06 11.83
C HIS A 79 18.92 -32.64 13.23
N ASP A 80 19.82 -32.03 13.99
CA ASP A 80 20.27 -32.52 15.31
C ASP A 80 19.13 -32.47 16.35
N LEU A 81 18.25 -31.48 16.24
CA LEU A 81 17.05 -31.35 17.08
C LEU A 81 15.81 -32.03 16.50
N LYS A 82 15.94 -32.70 15.35
CA LYS A 82 14.85 -33.43 14.66
C LYS A 82 13.59 -32.57 14.48
N LEU A 83 13.77 -31.33 14.03
CA LEU A 83 12.65 -30.43 13.80
C LEU A 83 11.76 -30.98 12.68
N ALA A 84 10.43 -30.97 12.87
CA ALA A 84 9.47 -31.42 11.87
C ALA A 84 9.46 -30.51 10.63
N SER A 85 9.93 -29.28 10.78
CA SER A 85 10.14 -28.32 9.70
C SER A 85 11.47 -27.61 9.93
N PRO A 86 12.38 -27.58 8.93
CA PRO A 86 13.69 -26.97 9.09
C PRO A 86 13.59 -25.45 9.24
N ILE A 87 14.53 -24.87 9.99
CA ILE A 87 14.66 -23.42 10.11
C ILE A 87 15.22 -22.87 8.81
N SER A 88 14.39 -22.16 8.05
CA SER A 88 14.77 -21.55 6.76
C SER A 88 14.95 -20.04 6.85
N PHE A 89 14.37 -19.39 7.87
CA PHE A 89 14.38 -17.93 8.00
C PHE A 89 15.44 -17.46 8.99
N PHE A 90 16.40 -16.69 8.48
CA PHE A 90 17.46 -16.08 9.28
C PHE A 90 18.00 -14.80 8.66
N PHE A 91 18.68 -14.02 9.46
CA PHE A 91 19.50 -12.90 8.99
C PHE A 91 20.73 -12.73 9.88
N LEU A 92 21.75 -12.09 9.32
CA LEU A 92 22.95 -11.73 10.05
C LEU A 92 22.91 -10.26 10.43
N ASP A 93 23.47 -9.92 11.59
CA ASP A 93 23.68 -8.53 11.95
C ASP A 93 24.73 -7.85 11.07
N LYS A 94 24.90 -6.53 11.22
CA LYS A 94 25.88 -5.76 10.44
C LYS A 94 27.32 -6.26 10.63
N SER A 95 27.67 -6.79 11.81
CA SER A 95 28.99 -7.36 12.06
C SER A 95 29.17 -8.78 11.49
N ARG A 96 28.08 -9.41 11.05
CA ARG A 96 28.00 -10.81 10.64
C ARG A 96 28.59 -11.78 11.67
N ARG A 97 28.48 -11.42 12.95
CA ARG A 97 28.85 -12.26 14.10
C ARG A 97 27.63 -12.74 14.86
N VAL A 98 26.45 -12.16 14.61
CA VAL A 98 25.19 -12.56 15.23
C VAL A 98 24.24 -13.07 14.16
N LEU A 99 23.81 -14.32 14.32
CA LEU A 99 22.79 -14.98 13.50
C LEU A 99 21.46 -14.97 14.22
N TYR A 100 20.47 -14.28 13.65
CA TYR A 100 19.10 -14.29 14.11
C TYR A 100 18.30 -15.27 13.25
N PHE A 101 17.46 -16.10 13.86
CA PHE A 101 16.58 -17.00 13.12
C PHE A 101 15.24 -17.18 13.83
N HIS A 102 14.22 -17.50 13.04
CA HIS A 102 12.87 -17.71 13.52
C HIS A 102 12.52 -19.20 13.49
N VAL A 103 12.04 -19.71 14.63
CA VAL A 103 11.57 -21.08 14.78
C VAL A 103 10.11 -21.16 14.28
N PRO A 104 9.83 -21.88 13.18
CA PRO A 104 8.47 -21.95 12.62
C PRO A 104 7.51 -22.71 13.55
N SER A 105 6.21 -22.41 13.52
CA SER A 105 5.20 -23.12 14.33
C SER A 105 5.15 -24.61 14.04
N SER A 106 5.49 -24.97 12.81
CA SER A 106 5.57 -26.33 12.30
C SER A 106 6.86 -27.05 12.70
N ALA A 107 7.80 -26.41 13.40
CA ALA A 107 9.04 -27.06 13.83
C ALA A 107 8.78 -28.22 14.82
N GLY A 108 7.65 -28.21 15.52
CA GLY A 108 7.29 -29.21 16.53
C GLY A 108 8.08 -29.11 17.84
N VAL A 109 9.00 -28.14 17.95
CA VAL A 109 9.87 -27.90 19.10
C VAL A 109 9.83 -26.41 19.44
N SER A 110 9.74 -26.06 20.73
CA SER A 110 9.71 -24.66 21.18
C SER A 110 11.07 -23.99 21.02
N ALA A 111 11.08 -22.66 20.88
CA ALA A 111 12.33 -21.91 20.84
C ALA A 111 13.12 -22.04 22.15
N ASP A 112 12.44 -22.18 23.30
CA ASP A 112 13.07 -22.44 24.59
C ASP A 112 13.89 -23.73 24.57
N THR A 113 13.33 -24.80 24.01
CA THR A 113 14.04 -26.08 23.88
C THR A 113 15.27 -25.97 22.98
N ILE A 114 15.20 -25.14 21.93
CA ILE A 114 16.34 -24.90 21.03
C ILE A 114 17.43 -24.08 21.75
N VAL A 115 17.07 -23.01 22.47
CA VAL A 115 18.02 -22.21 23.25
C VAL A 115 18.68 -23.06 24.34
N ASP A 116 17.91 -23.87 25.05
CA ASP A 116 18.43 -24.77 26.08
C ASP A 116 19.38 -25.82 25.48
N ALA A 117 19.04 -26.39 24.31
CA ALA A 117 19.92 -27.33 23.63
C ALA A 117 21.23 -26.68 23.17
N LEU A 118 21.18 -25.45 22.64
CA LEU A 118 22.36 -24.70 22.24
C LEU A 118 23.24 -24.34 23.45
N ASN A 119 22.64 -23.96 24.58
CA ASN A 119 23.36 -23.63 25.81
C ASN A 119 23.96 -24.85 26.53
N THR A 120 23.36 -26.04 26.39
CA THR A 120 23.78 -27.24 27.13
C THR A 120 24.66 -28.19 26.33
N LYS A 121 24.61 -28.18 24.99
CA LYS A 121 25.25 -29.22 24.16
C LYS A 121 26.28 -28.72 23.16
N ILE A 122 26.45 -27.41 22.98
CA ILE A 122 27.15 -26.89 21.80
C ILE A 122 28.06 -25.71 22.17
N ASN A 123 29.34 -26.01 22.40
CA ASN A 123 30.38 -24.97 22.47
C ASN A 123 30.76 -24.43 21.08
N ALA A 124 30.48 -25.19 20.01
CA ALA A 124 30.69 -24.80 18.62
C ALA A 124 29.74 -25.56 17.67
N ILE A 125 29.24 -24.90 16.62
CA ILE A 125 28.48 -25.54 15.52
C ILE A 125 29.30 -25.43 14.25
N ASP A 126 29.56 -26.57 13.62
CA ASP A 126 30.24 -26.62 12.31
C ASP A 126 31.62 -25.92 12.31
N GLY A 127 32.34 -26.01 13.44
CA GLY A 127 33.64 -25.34 13.63
C GLY A 127 33.56 -23.88 14.08
N TYR A 128 32.35 -23.31 14.24
CA TYR A 128 32.15 -21.94 14.72
C TYR A 128 31.85 -21.91 16.23
N PRO A 129 32.80 -21.45 17.07
CA PRO A 129 32.57 -21.34 18.51
C PRO A 129 31.48 -20.33 18.83
N ILE A 130 30.57 -20.71 19.71
CA ILE A 130 29.46 -19.88 20.18
C ILE A 130 29.93 -19.06 21.39
N GLU A 131 29.71 -17.74 21.34
CA GLU A 131 29.95 -16.82 22.44
C GLU A 131 28.73 -16.74 23.37
N ASP A 132 27.54 -16.62 22.80
CA ASP A 132 26.29 -16.44 23.56
C ASP A 132 25.05 -16.77 22.69
N VAL A 133 23.95 -17.16 23.33
CA VAL A 133 22.67 -17.49 22.67
C VAL A 133 21.52 -16.95 23.50
N GLY A 134 20.51 -16.39 22.84
CA GLY A 134 19.32 -15.93 23.54
C GLY A 134 18.11 -15.70 22.64
N PHE A 135 17.05 -15.16 23.23
CA PHE A 135 15.83 -14.82 22.50
C PHE A 135 15.94 -13.44 21.85
N GLY A 136 15.50 -13.34 20.60
CA GLY A 136 15.27 -12.06 19.93
C GLY A 136 13.92 -11.47 20.34
N ARG A 137 13.85 -10.14 20.55
CA ARG A 137 12.56 -9.46 20.57
C ARG A 137 12.09 -9.38 19.12
N GLY A 138 10.92 -9.97 18.81
CA GLY A 138 10.27 -9.79 17.52
C GLY A 138 10.27 -8.30 17.14
N ALA A 139 10.69 -7.99 15.91
CA ALA A 139 11.01 -6.64 15.49
C ALA A 139 9.85 -5.66 15.72
N VAL A 140 9.91 -4.92 16.81
CA VAL A 140 9.25 -3.63 17.00
C VAL A 140 10.38 -2.66 17.31
N ASN A 141 10.59 -1.68 16.44
CA ASN A 141 11.58 -0.63 16.62
C ASN A 141 11.35 0.06 17.97
N THR A 142 12.31 -0.01 18.89
CA THR A 142 12.69 1.11 19.78
C THR A 142 14.02 0.84 20.49
N VAL A 143 14.76 1.93 20.61
CA VAL A 143 16.12 2.10 21.14
C VAL A 143 16.19 1.81 22.65
N ASN A 144 17.22 1.06 23.04
CA ASN A 144 17.90 0.92 24.35
C ASN A 144 17.10 0.86 25.66
N THR A 145 17.29 -0.20 26.45
CA THR A 145 18.30 -0.23 27.54
C THR A 145 18.33 -1.58 28.25
N ARG A 146 19.51 -1.88 28.77
CA ARG A 146 20.01 -3.12 29.37
C ARG A 146 19.63 -3.18 30.85
N SER A 147 19.25 -4.35 31.37
CA SER A 147 19.41 -4.69 32.79
C SER A 147 19.72 -6.19 32.93
N THR A 148 20.99 -6.47 33.17
CA THR A 148 21.56 -7.70 33.74
C THR A 148 21.40 -7.72 35.25
N THR A 149 21.14 -8.91 35.81
CA THR A 149 21.60 -9.49 37.10
C THR A 149 20.73 -10.73 37.34
N ASP A 150 21.16 -11.88 37.83
CA ASP A 150 22.44 -12.40 38.34
C ASP A 150 22.21 -13.91 38.53
N THR A 151 23.21 -14.74 38.29
CA THR A 151 23.36 -16.00 39.03
C THR A 151 24.83 -16.39 39.16
N THR A 152 25.33 -16.15 40.37
CA THR A 152 26.48 -16.80 41.00
C THR A 152 26.28 -18.32 41.11
N THR A 153 27.29 -19.13 40.78
CA THR A 153 28.12 -19.92 41.73
C THR A 153 28.84 -21.13 41.11
N LYS A 154 30.13 -21.22 41.47
CA LYS A 154 30.94 -22.41 41.84
C LYS A 154 31.46 -23.40 40.78
N SER A 155 32.78 -23.32 40.63
CA SER A 155 33.80 -24.32 40.25
C SER A 155 33.73 -25.63 41.10
N PRO A 156 34.40 -26.76 40.77
CA PRO A 156 35.89 -26.87 40.70
C PRO A 156 36.47 -27.94 39.74
N GLN A 157 37.80 -27.92 39.52
CA GLN A 157 38.78 -29.05 39.41
C GLN A 157 40.06 -28.60 38.63
N PRO A 158 41.23 -29.26 38.77
CA PRO A 158 42.45 -28.61 39.28
C PRO A 158 43.68 -28.69 38.36
N SER A 159 44.81 -28.22 38.92
CA SER A 159 46.20 -28.68 38.75
C SER A 159 47.10 -28.16 37.63
N PHE A 160 48.17 -27.50 38.11
CA PHE A 160 49.60 -27.54 37.73
C PHE A 160 50.00 -27.15 36.28
N LEU A 161 50.55 -25.96 36.05
CA LEU A 161 51.95 -25.53 36.24
C LEU A 161 52.98 -26.41 35.49
N HIS A 162 53.46 -25.90 34.35
CA HIS A 162 54.90 -25.84 34.13
C HIS A 162 55.30 -24.50 33.48
N ARG A 163 56.40 -23.98 34.01
CA ARG A 163 56.96 -22.63 33.92
C ARG A 163 58.07 -22.60 32.87
N SER A 164 58.23 -21.48 32.17
CA SER A 164 59.48 -20.80 31.76
C SER A 164 59.23 -19.96 30.50
N VAL A 165 59.84 -18.79 30.22
CA VAL A 165 60.81 -17.90 30.88
C VAL A 165 60.84 -16.62 29.99
N ASP A 166 61.02 -15.47 30.64
CA ASP A 166 61.53 -14.14 30.20
C ASP A 166 60.72 -13.15 29.31
N ASP A 167 60.14 -12.22 30.08
CA ASP A 167 59.95 -10.76 29.97
C ASP A 167 60.63 -9.92 28.86
N GLU A 168 59.80 -9.07 28.22
CA GLU A 168 60.09 -7.71 27.74
C GLU A 168 58.88 -6.81 28.12
N PRO A 169 59.05 -5.53 28.50
CA PRO A 169 58.09 -4.81 29.32
C PRO A 169 56.99 -4.10 28.50
N PHE A 170 55.73 -4.50 28.72
CA PHE A 170 54.58 -3.73 28.22
C PHE A 170 54.18 -2.63 29.20
N LYS A 171 54.11 -1.41 28.66
CA LYS A 171 53.71 -0.17 29.32
C LYS A 171 52.41 -0.34 30.13
N THR A 172 52.45 0.10 31.38
CA THR A 172 51.30 0.27 32.27
C THR A 172 50.33 1.26 31.63
N THR A 173 49.16 0.79 31.19
CA THR A 173 48.06 1.63 30.75
C THR A 173 47.48 2.39 31.94
N GLY A 174 47.43 3.71 31.80
CA GLY A 174 46.96 4.63 32.82
C GLY A 174 45.52 4.33 33.25
N ARG A 175 45.33 4.20 34.56
CA ARG A 175 44.03 4.19 35.21
C ARG A 175 43.39 5.58 35.02
N ILE A 176 42.50 5.71 34.03
CA ILE A 176 41.77 6.95 33.75
C ILE A 176 40.93 7.30 34.99
N LYS A 177 41.22 8.45 35.62
CA LYS A 177 40.44 8.98 36.75
C LYS A 177 39.07 9.48 36.26
N TRP A 178 38.06 8.64 36.37
CA TRP A 178 36.65 8.93 36.03
C TRP A 178 36.02 10.07 36.84
N GLU A 179 36.64 10.49 37.95
CA GLU A 179 36.12 11.50 38.87
C GLU A 179 35.96 12.91 38.26
N ARG A 180 36.66 13.22 37.15
CA ARG A 180 36.50 14.51 36.46
C ARG A 180 35.39 14.53 35.41
N TYR A 181 35.00 13.36 34.89
CA TYR A 181 33.99 13.22 33.85
C TYR A 181 32.57 13.05 34.42
N THR A 182 32.45 12.49 35.63
CA THR A 182 31.15 12.35 36.30
C THR A 182 30.53 13.71 36.59
N MET A 183 31.31 14.69 37.06
CA MET A 183 30.80 16.04 37.33
C MET A 183 30.38 16.76 36.05
N THR A 184 31.10 16.61 34.93
CA THR A 184 30.73 17.22 33.65
C THR A 184 29.48 16.59 33.06
N LEU A 185 29.31 15.27 33.16
CA LEU A 185 28.10 14.58 32.71
C LEU A 185 26.86 14.98 33.52
N VAL A 186 27.00 15.15 34.84
CA VAL A 186 25.92 15.66 35.71
C VAL A 186 25.59 17.12 35.40
N LEU A 187 26.59 17.95 35.09
CA LEU A 187 26.36 19.33 34.68
C LEU A 187 25.65 19.41 33.32
N CYS A 188 26.04 18.58 32.35
CA CYS A 188 25.37 18.52 31.06
C CYS A 188 23.93 18.00 31.17
N SER A 189 23.66 16.99 32.01
CA SER A 189 22.29 16.46 32.17
C SER A 189 21.36 17.47 32.86
N THR A 190 21.86 18.22 33.84
CA THR A 190 21.09 19.27 34.52
C THR A 190 20.80 20.46 33.62
N ILE A 191 21.76 20.89 32.78
CA ILE A 191 21.53 21.92 31.77
C ILE A 191 20.48 21.46 30.74
N LEU A 192 20.57 20.20 30.28
CA LEU A 192 19.62 19.66 29.31
C LEU A 192 18.20 19.60 29.88
N ALA A 193 18.05 19.20 31.14
CA ALA A 193 16.76 19.20 31.83
C ALA A 193 16.19 20.62 31.98
N ALA A 194 17.04 21.62 32.31
CA ALA A 194 16.62 23.01 32.41
C ALA A 194 16.12 23.56 31.06
N VAL A 195 16.78 23.22 29.95
CA VAL A 195 16.36 23.62 28.59
C VAL A 195 15.01 22.98 28.23
N LEU A 196 14.78 21.72 28.57
CA LEU A 196 13.49 21.05 28.35
C LEU A 196 12.35 21.69 29.17
N ILE A 197 12.64 22.11 30.42
CA ILE A 197 11.66 22.82 31.25
C ILE A 197 11.36 24.21 30.67
N LEU A 198 12.38 24.95 30.22
CA LEU A 198 12.16 26.29 29.64
C LEU A 198 11.40 26.23 28.31
N THR A 199 11.68 25.23 27.46
CA THR A 199 10.96 25.03 26.20
C THR A 199 9.50 24.63 26.42
N THR A 200 9.22 23.77 27.40
CA THR A 200 7.83 23.44 27.76
C THR A 200 7.07 24.64 28.34
N ILE A 201 7.70 25.45 29.19
CA ILE A 201 7.10 26.71 29.69
C ILE A 201 6.83 27.68 28.53
N TYR A 202 7.77 27.82 27.59
CA TYR A 202 7.62 28.68 26.42
C TYR A 202 6.46 28.21 25.52
N LEU A 203 6.33 26.91 25.26
CA LEU A 203 5.22 26.34 24.50
C LEU A 203 3.86 26.55 25.21
N VAL A 204 3.81 26.39 26.54
CA VAL A 204 2.60 26.68 27.32
C VAL A 204 2.24 28.16 27.26
N GLN A 205 3.21 29.07 27.28
CA GLN A 205 2.97 30.51 27.11
C GLN A 205 2.43 30.85 25.72
N ILE A 206 2.93 30.21 24.66
CA ILE A 206 2.38 30.34 23.29
C ILE A 206 0.94 29.85 23.24
N CYS A 207 0.66 28.68 23.82
CA CYS A 207 -0.70 28.14 23.88
C CYS A 207 -1.65 29.07 24.65
N ARG A 208 -1.20 29.68 25.76
CA ARG A 208 -1.96 30.67 26.52
C ARG A 208 -2.18 31.97 25.74
N LYS A 209 -1.18 32.47 25.01
CA LYS A 209 -1.34 33.64 24.13
C LYS A 209 -2.33 33.35 22.99
N LYS A 210 -2.28 32.16 22.39
CA LYS A 210 -3.20 31.73 21.33
C LYS A 210 -4.65 31.60 21.85
N HIS A 211 -4.82 31.16 23.09
CA HIS A 211 -6.13 31.14 23.76
C HIS A 211 -6.66 32.55 24.09
N LYS A 212 -5.78 33.48 24.48
CA LYS A 212 -6.18 34.86 24.78
C LYS A 212 -6.57 35.64 23.50
N PHE A 213 -5.85 35.42 22.40
CA PHE A 213 -6.17 36.00 21.09
C PHE A 213 -7.50 35.48 20.51
N LYS A 214 -7.85 34.21 20.80
CA LYS A 214 -9.13 33.61 20.41
C LYS A 214 -10.31 34.09 21.27
N SER A 215 -10.03 34.60 22.48
CA SER A 215 -11.05 35.19 23.37
C SER A 215 -11.34 36.65 22.99
N GLU A 216 -10.32 37.44 22.66
CA GLU A 216 -10.49 38.85 22.25
C GLU A 216 -11.08 39.00 20.83
N SER A 217 -10.87 38.03 19.93
CA SER A 217 -11.50 38.05 18.59
C SER A 217 -13.02 37.76 18.64
N ASN A 218 -13.50 37.10 19.69
CA ASN A 218 -14.91 36.76 19.86
C ASN A 218 -15.73 37.85 20.59
N GLU A 219 -15.08 38.86 21.18
CA GLU A 219 -15.75 40.00 21.84
C GLU A 219 -15.96 41.21 20.91
N LYS A 220 -15.36 41.23 19.71
CA LYS A 220 -15.45 42.35 18.75
C LYS A 220 -16.43 42.16 17.59
N LEU A 221 -17.27 41.13 17.61
CA LEU A 221 -18.32 40.90 16.61
C LEU A 221 -19.70 40.71 17.25
N SER A 222 -20.11 41.65 18.10
CA SER A 222 -21.44 41.67 18.72
C SER A 222 -21.87 43.09 19.08
N CYS A 223 -22.19 43.89 18.07
CA CYS A 223 -23.12 45.02 18.20
C CYS A 223 -23.70 45.36 16.82
N HIS A 224 -24.91 44.87 16.53
CA HIS A 224 -26.03 45.65 15.96
C HIS A 224 -27.20 44.75 15.52
N SER A 225 -28.32 44.95 16.22
CA SER A 225 -29.75 44.87 15.80
C SER A 225 -30.39 43.53 15.39
N ASP A 226 -31.21 42.99 16.30
CA ASP A 226 -32.69 42.79 16.24
C ASP A 226 -33.30 42.63 14.82
N ASP A 227 -34.17 41.66 14.51
CA ASP A 227 -35.38 41.30 15.24
C ASP A 227 -36.02 39.97 14.73
N SER A 228 -36.92 39.38 15.54
CA SER A 228 -37.95 38.36 15.23
C SER A 228 -37.65 36.84 15.26
N SER A 229 -37.95 36.24 16.43
CA SER A 229 -38.82 35.05 16.74
C SER A 229 -38.90 33.87 15.73
N GLN A 230 -38.76 32.58 16.09
CA GLN A 230 -39.38 31.83 17.19
C GLN A 230 -38.60 30.53 17.58
N LEU A 231 -38.76 30.16 18.86
CA LEU A 231 -38.71 28.84 19.53
C LEU A 231 -39.03 27.63 18.60
N GLU A 232 -38.47 26.41 18.70
CA GLU A 232 -38.13 25.60 19.88
C GLU A 232 -36.93 24.65 19.68
N SER A 233 -36.41 24.22 20.84
CA SER A 233 -35.27 23.36 21.16
C SER A 233 -35.38 21.89 20.73
N LYS A 234 -34.24 21.24 20.42
CA LYS A 234 -33.55 20.27 21.32
C LYS A 234 -32.33 19.59 20.68
N THR A 235 -31.16 19.93 21.23
CA THR A 235 -30.13 19.03 21.75
C THR A 235 -29.68 17.82 20.92
N TYR A 236 -28.43 17.82 20.45
CA TYR A 236 -27.57 16.63 20.54
C TYR A 236 -26.11 16.99 20.81
N THR A 237 -25.64 16.42 21.91
CA THR A 237 -24.30 16.44 22.50
C THR A 237 -23.31 15.71 21.59
N ARG A 238 -22.24 16.39 21.17
CA ARG A 238 -21.11 15.77 20.45
C ARG A 238 -20.09 15.24 21.46
N ASN A 239 -20.21 13.95 21.81
CA ASN A 239 -19.13 13.23 22.45
C ASN A 239 -18.32 12.47 21.38
N ASN A 240 -17.08 12.92 21.17
CA ASN A 240 -16.03 12.13 20.57
C ASN A 240 -15.65 11.00 21.54
N ASN A 241 -15.65 9.76 21.07
CA ASN A 241 -14.71 8.75 21.54
C ASN A 241 -14.49 7.69 20.46
N LEU A 242 -13.21 7.51 20.13
CA LEU A 242 -12.68 6.42 19.33
C LEU A 242 -12.70 5.11 20.13
N SER A 243 -13.12 4.01 19.51
CA SER A 243 -12.41 2.72 19.55
C SER A 243 -13.16 1.58 18.84
N ALA A 244 -12.38 0.79 18.08
CA ALA A 244 -12.47 -0.66 17.87
C ALA A 244 -13.02 -1.23 16.54
N SER A 245 -12.05 -1.80 15.79
CA SER A 245 -11.98 -3.17 15.21
C SER A 245 -12.97 -3.67 14.15
N GLN A 246 -12.36 -4.08 13.02
CA GLN A 246 -12.53 -5.33 12.27
C GLN A 246 -13.96 -5.79 11.95
N GLN A 247 -14.37 -5.63 10.68
CA GLN A 247 -14.79 -6.75 9.83
C GLN A 247 -14.93 -6.27 8.37
N SER A 248 -14.41 -7.07 7.47
CA SER A 248 -14.54 -6.96 6.03
C SER A 248 -15.96 -7.37 5.61
N SER A 249 -16.75 -6.40 5.16
CA SER A 249 -17.98 -6.62 4.41
C SER A 249 -18.16 -5.46 3.42
N ILE A 250 -17.80 -5.71 2.16
CA ILE A 250 -18.19 -4.83 1.05
C ILE A 250 -19.60 -5.26 0.65
N SER A 251 -20.62 -4.67 1.26
CA SER A 251 -21.97 -4.63 0.72
C SER A 251 -22.79 -3.52 1.37
N SER A 252 -22.85 -2.37 0.71
CA SER A 252 -24.07 -1.54 0.66
C SER A 252 -23.89 -0.46 -0.39
N ASN A 253 -24.90 -0.35 -1.26
CA ASN A 253 -25.03 0.72 -2.23
C ASN A 253 -25.11 2.06 -1.51
N SER A 254 -24.15 2.94 -1.77
CA SER A 254 -24.38 4.37 -1.70
C SER A 254 -23.75 5.03 -2.93
N THR A 255 -24.61 5.37 -3.89
CA THR A 255 -24.43 6.48 -4.83
C THR A 255 -24.49 7.81 -4.06
N GLU A 256 -23.76 7.92 -2.95
CA GLU A 256 -23.55 9.22 -2.31
C GLU A 256 -22.48 9.95 -3.11
N PRO A 257 -22.78 11.13 -3.68
CA PRO A 257 -21.75 11.95 -4.30
C PRO A 257 -20.72 12.31 -3.23
N VAL A 258 -19.44 12.24 -3.58
CA VAL A 258 -18.40 12.82 -2.73
C VAL A 258 -18.77 14.29 -2.58
N HIS A 259 -19.16 14.74 -1.40
CA HIS A 259 -19.44 16.15 -1.14
C HIS A 259 -18.11 16.91 -1.30
N CYS A 260 -17.87 17.33 -2.53
CA CYS A 260 -16.76 18.17 -2.90
C CYS A 260 -17.35 19.54 -3.13
N SER A 261 -17.17 20.46 -2.17
CA SER A 261 -17.59 21.84 -2.35
C SER A 261 -16.59 22.52 -3.30
N ILE A 262 -16.69 22.22 -4.60
CA ILE A 262 -16.15 23.13 -5.60
C ILE A 262 -16.89 24.45 -5.44
N ASP A 263 -16.14 25.56 -5.38
CA ASP A 263 -16.75 26.88 -5.39
C ASP A 263 -17.51 27.04 -6.72
N VAL A 264 -18.83 27.29 -6.65
CA VAL A 264 -19.73 27.29 -7.83
C VAL A 264 -19.21 28.18 -8.97
N PRO A 265 -18.76 29.44 -8.73
CA PRO A 265 -18.11 30.26 -9.75
C PRO A 265 -16.87 29.61 -10.37
N THR A 266 -16.01 29.01 -9.55
CA THR A 266 -14.79 28.32 -10.02
C THR A 266 -15.15 27.11 -10.88
N GLY A 267 -16.17 26.33 -10.50
CA GLY A 267 -16.66 25.21 -11.30
C GLY A 267 -17.21 25.64 -12.65
N HIS A 268 -18.02 26.70 -12.70
CA HIS A 268 -18.52 27.24 -13.96
C HIS A 268 -17.39 27.79 -14.86
N LEU A 269 -16.34 28.37 -14.29
CA LEU A 269 -15.17 28.81 -15.05
C LEU A 269 -14.44 27.63 -15.70
N ILE A 270 -14.17 26.57 -14.94
CA ILE A 270 -13.52 25.35 -15.44
C ILE A 270 -14.38 24.70 -16.52
N LEU A 271 -15.70 24.56 -16.27
CA LEU A 271 -16.62 23.98 -17.22
C LEU A 271 -16.70 24.79 -18.52
N SER A 272 -16.83 26.12 -18.42
CA SER A 272 -16.86 27.03 -19.57
C SER A 272 -15.57 26.94 -20.40
N TYR A 273 -14.42 26.86 -19.72
CA TYR A 273 -13.14 26.62 -20.35
C TYR A 273 -13.16 25.30 -21.13
N MET A 274 -13.47 24.17 -20.47
CA MET A 274 -13.45 22.85 -21.12
C MET A 274 -14.44 22.75 -22.27
N GLU A 275 -15.68 23.20 -22.11
CA GLU A 275 -16.67 23.21 -23.18
C GLU A 275 -16.25 24.07 -24.36
N LYS A 276 -15.56 25.20 -24.13
CA LYS A 276 -15.04 26.03 -25.22
C LYS A 276 -14.00 25.28 -26.04
N HIS A 277 -13.11 24.51 -25.40
CA HIS A 277 -12.13 23.67 -26.10
C HIS A 277 -12.81 22.50 -26.83
N LEU A 278 -13.87 21.91 -26.26
CA LEU A 278 -14.60 20.80 -26.88
C LEU A 278 -15.47 21.23 -28.07
N ARG A 279 -16.01 22.47 -28.06
CA ARG A 279 -16.81 23.02 -29.17
C ARG A 279 -15.96 23.45 -30.37
N ASP A 280 -14.72 23.86 -30.13
CA ASP A 280 -13.79 24.33 -31.17
C ASP A 280 -12.78 23.22 -31.50
N ARG A 281 -13.15 22.39 -32.48
CA ARG A 281 -12.31 21.26 -32.92
C ARG A 281 -10.93 21.71 -33.41
N SER A 282 -10.83 22.83 -34.11
CA SER A 282 -9.54 23.34 -34.61
C SER A 282 -8.62 23.74 -33.47
N ARG A 283 -9.16 24.32 -32.40
CA ARG A 283 -8.40 24.62 -31.19
C ARG A 283 -7.98 23.36 -30.44
N LEU A 284 -8.87 22.38 -30.28
CA LEU A 284 -8.53 21.09 -29.67
C LEU A 284 -7.39 20.39 -30.43
N GLU A 285 -7.47 20.37 -31.76
CA GLU A 285 -6.42 19.81 -32.62
C GLU A 285 -5.12 20.61 -32.51
N ALA A 286 -5.17 21.94 -32.40
CA ALA A 286 -3.99 22.77 -32.19
C ALA A 286 -3.31 22.49 -30.84
N ASP A 287 -4.09 22.42 -29.75
CA ASP A 287 -3.60 22.10 -28.41
C ASP A 287 -2.97 20.69 -28.40
N TRP A 288 -3.66 19.71 -28.99
CA TRP A 288 -3.12 18.35 -29.14
C TRP A 288 -1.82 18.35 -29.96
N ASN A 289 -1.78 19.02 -31.10
CA ASN A 289 -0.58 19.06 -31.96
C ASN A 289 0.62 19.72 -31.26
N ALA A 290 0.38 20.67 -30.34
CA ALA A 290 1.42 21.28 -29.54
C ALA A 290 1.99 20.27 -28.53
N VAL A 291 1.11 19.63 -27.75
CA VAL A 291 1.54 18.66 -26.73
C VAL A 291 2.06 17.36 -27.35
N ASP A 292 1.52 16.93 -28.50
CA ASP A 292 1.94 15.71 -29.18
C ASP A 292 3.42 15.78 -29.61
N LYS A 293 3.87 16.97 -30.02
CA LYS A 293 5.25 17.26 -30.39
C LYS A 293 6.14 17.57 -29.18
N TYR A 294 5.57 17.73 -27.99
CA TYR A 294 6.32 18.02 -26.79
C TYR A 294 7.23 16.84 -26.44
N VAL A 295 8.51 17.15 -26.26
CA VAL A 295 9.52 16.24 -25.75
C VAL A 295 10.27 16.99 -24.67
N SER A 296 10.41 16.37 -23.51
CA SER A 296 11.17 16.95 -22.41
C SER A 296 12.63 17.14 -22.80
N GLU A 297 13.17 18.34 -22.61
CA GLU A 297 14.59 18.65 -22.88
C GLU A 297 15.52 18.07 -21.80
N ASP A 298 15.03 17.94 -20.58
CA ASP A 298 15.81 17.52 -19.41
C ASP A 298 15.77 16.00 -19.16
N SER A 299 14.71 15.32 -19.61
CA SER A 299 14.51 13.90 -19.32
C SER A 299 15.31 12.99 -20.26
N VAL A 300 16.03 12.03 -19.66
CA VAL A 300 17.00 11.18 -20.38
C VAL A 300 16.47 9.76 -20.38
N VAL A 301 16.34 9.15 -21.56
CA VAL A 301 15.90 7.76 -21.70
C VAL A 301 16.93 6.82 -21.05
N TYR A 302 16.47 5.81 -20.32
CA TYR A 302 17.37 4.80 -19.74
C TYR A 302 17.87 3.83 -20.82
N GLU A 303 19.00 4.14 -21.45
CA GLU A 303 19.53 3.36 -22.59
C GLU A 303 19.79 1.88 -22.28
N GLU A 304 20.22 1.55 -21.05
CA GLU A 304 20.38 0.15 -20.61
C GLU A 304 19.06 -0.65 -20.65
N GLY A 305 17.90 0.03 -20.62
CA GLY A 305 16.59 -0.60 -20.83
C GLY A 305 16.43 -1.23 -22.22
N ARG A 306 17.21 -0.78 -23.23
CA ARG A 306 17.25 -1.34 -24.59
C ARG A 306 18.25 -2.48 -24.75
N SER A 307 19.06 -2.77 -23.74
CA SER A 307 20.10 -3.80 -23.83
C SER A 307 19.48 -5.20 -24.08
N PRO A 308 20.23 -6.14 -24.71
CA PRO A 308 19.71 -7.49 -25.01
C PRO A 308 19.19 -8.25 -23.78
N LYS A 309 19.77 -8.01 -22.59
CA LYS A 309 19.32 -8.60 -21.31
C LYS A 309 17.93 -8.10 -20.86
N ASN A 310 17.51 -6.91 -21.31
CA ASN A 310 16.28 -6.24 -20.91
C ASN A 310 15.19 -6.29 -21.97
N GLN A 311 15.54 -6.62 -23.22
CA GLN A 311 14.61 -6.62 -24.36
C GLN A 311 13.35 -7.45 -24.10
N SER A 312 13.47 -8.63 -23.49
CA SER A 312 12.32 -9.50 -23.18
C SER A 312 11.42 -9.03 -22.03
N LYS A 313 11.84 -7.97 -21.32
CA LYS A 313 11.05 -7.28 -20.29
C LYS A 313 10.32 -6.04 -20.85
N ASN A 314 10.45 -5.79 -22.15
CA ASN A 314 9.78 -4.69 -22.86
C ASN A 314 8.78 -5.24 -23.86
N ARG A 315 7.84 -4.39 -24.25
CA ARG A 315 6.93 -4.61 -25.38
C ARG A 315 7.37 -3.77 -26.56
N GLU A 316 7.09 -4.23 -27.77
CA GLU A 316 7.57 -3.59 -29.00
C GLU A 316 7.14 -2.12 -29.10
N ASN A 317 5.88 -1.83 -28.74
CA ASN A 317 5.27 -0.51 -28.83
C ASN A 317 5.34 0.32 -27.54
N ALA A 318 6.07 -0.16 -26.52
CA ALA A 318 6.21 0.52 -25.25
C ALA A 318 7.50 1.35 -25.19
N PRO A 319 7.44 2.63 -24.79
CA PRO A 319 8.64 3.41 -24.59
C PRO A 319 9.43 2.88 -23.39
N ILE A 320 10.75 3.09 -23.44
CA ILE A 320 11.65 2.84 -22.33
C ILE A 320 11.52 4.01 -21.34
N PRO A 321 11.44 3.77 -20.02
CA PRO A 321 11.30 4.84 -19.03
C PRO A 321 12.53 5.76 -19.00
N TYR A 322 12.35 6.99 -18.54
CA TYR A 322 13.45 7.90 -18.27
C TYR A 322 14.27 7.45 -17.05
N GLU A 323 15.57 7.72 -17.05
CA GLU A 323 16.49 7.36 -15.96
C GLU A 323 16.09 8.04 -14.63
N GLN A 324 15.61 9.28 -14.70
CA GLN A 324 15.22 10.08 -13.54
C GLN A 324 13.98 9.54 -12.82
N SER A 325 13.04 8.95 -13.58
CA SER A 325 11.74 8.55 -13.08
C SER A 325 11.53 7.03 -13.05
N ARG A 326 12.44 6.23 -13.62
CA ARG A 326 12.26 4.77 -13.64
C ARG A 326 12.15 4.18 -12.24
N VAL A 327 11.32 3.14 -12.12
CA VAL A 327 11.34 2.29 -10.94
C VAL A 327 12.63 1.45 -10.97
N LYS A 328 13.36 1.41 -9.85
CA LYS A 328 14.57 0.59 -9.67
C LYS A 328 14.28 -0.53 -8.69
N LEU A 329 14.39 -1.78 -9.13
CA LEU A 329 14.23 -2.96 -8.28
C LEU A 329 15.47 -3.14 -7.40
N ARG A 330 15.29 -3.30 -6.09
CA ARG A 330 16.41 -3.37 -5.12
C ARG A 330 16.88 -4.78 -4.86
N SER A 331 15.95 -5.73 -4.85
CA SER A 331 16.20 -7.11 -4.41
C SER A 331 16.21 -8.10 -5.58
N GLY A 332 16.10 -7.62 -6.82
CA GLY A 332 16.16 -8.45 -8.03
C GLY A 332 17.60 -8.61 -8.54
N ASP A 333 17.83 -9.63 -9.37
CA ASP A 333 19.12 -9.85 -10.06
C ASP A 333 19.47 -8.73 -11.05
N ASN A 334 18.44 -8.00 -11.50
CA ASN A 334 18.50 -6.90 -12.44
C ASN A 334 17.57 -5.79 -11.94
N ASP A 335 18.06 -4.55 -11.90
CA ASP A 335 17.31 -3.41 -11.37
C ASP A 335 16.22 -2.88 -12.31
N TYR A 336 16.14 -3.43 -13.53
CA TYR A 336 15.26 -2.97 -14.59
C TYR A 336 13.87 -3.61 -14.58
N ILE A 337 12.87 -2.74 -14.63
CA ILE A 337 11.47 -2.99 -15.01
C ILE A 337 10.99 -1.80 -15.86
N ASN A 338 10.15 -2.03 -16.87
CA ASN A 338 9.57 -0.95 -17.67
C ASN A 338 8.41 -0.26 -16.91
N ALA A 339 8.78 0.58 -15.95
CA ALA A 339 7.85 1.36 -15.14
C ALA A 339 8.46 2.72 -14.76
N SER A 340 7.60 3.73 -14.63
CA SER A 340 7.95 5.10 -14.25
C SER A 340 7.16 5.53 -13.01
N LEU A 341 7.85 6.14 -12.05
CA LEU A 341 7.29 6.87 -10.92
C LEU A 341 6.75 8.21 -11.43
N LEU A 342 5.48 8.49 -11.14
CA LEU A 342 4.82 9.74 -11.53
C LEU A 342 4.42 10.54 -10.30
N TYR A 343 4.84 11.79 -10.30
CA TYR A 343 4.69 12.78 -9.25
C TYR A 343 3.69 13.86 -9.70
N ASP A 344 2.84 14.28 -8.75
CA ASP A 344 1.98 15.46 -8.89
C ASP A 344 2.73 16.68 -8.32
N ASN A 345 2.31 17.21 -7.17
CA ASN A 345 2.92 18.41 -6.58
C ASN A 345 4.05 18.12 -5.57
N ASN A 346 4.15 16.90 -5.05
CA ASN A 346 5.15 16.53 -4.04
C ASN A 346 6.25 15.67 -4.68
N PRO A 347 7.47 16.21 -4.89
CA PRO A 347 8.55 15.50 -5.57
C PRO A 347 9.14 14.34 -4.76
N ARG A 348 8.78 14.19 -3.48
CA ARG A 348 9.26 13.10 -2.62
C ARG A 348 8.38 11.86 -2.69
N ASN A 349 7.14 12.01 -3.13
CA ASN A 349 6.11 10.99 -2.99
C ASN A 349 5.44 10.75 -4.35
N PRO A 350 5.77 9.66 -5.04
CA PRO A 350 5.09 9.31 -6.28
C PRO A 350 3.62 9.02 -5.97
N VAL A 351 2.72 9.56 -6.80
CA VAL A 351 1.29 9.31 -6.69
C VAL A 351 0.90 8.06 -7.48
N TYR A 352 1.59 7.84 -8.61
CA TYR A 352 1.35 6.71 -9.49
C TYR A 352 2.65 6.01 -9.87
N ILE A 353 2.51 4.76 -10.27
CA ILE A 353 3.49 4.05 -11.10
C ILE A 353 2.80 3.72 -12.41
N ALA A 354 3.28 4.30 -13.51
CA ALA A 354 2.86 3.91 -14.86
C ALA A 354 3.78 2.81 -15.37
N THR A 355 3.21 1.67 -15.77
CA THR A 355 3.97 0.49 -16.24
C THR A 355 3.26 -0.16 -17.41
N ILE A 356 4.00 -0.95 -18.18
CA ILE A 356 3.43 -1.85 -19.18
C ILE A 356 2.64 -2.98 -18.51
N THR A 357 1.70 -3.60 -19.23
CA THR A 357 1.22 -4.95 -18.89
C THR A 357 2.44 -5.87 -18.87
N PRO A 358 2.75 -6.56 -17.75
CA PRO A 358 4.00 -7.30 -17.65
C PRO A 358 4.10 -8.37 -18.74
N THR A 359 5.29 -8.54 -19.32
CA THR A 359 5.58 -9.67 -20.19
C THR A 359 5.75 -10.92 -19.33
N ILE A 360 5.68 -12.11 -19.93
CA ILE A 360 5.91 -13.37 -19.20
C ILE A 360 7.22 -13.34 -18.40
N LYS A 361 8.27 -12.74 -18.98
CA LYS A 361 9.58 -12.61 -18.33
C LYS A 361 9.61 -11.59 -17.21
N SER A 362 8.75 -10.57 -17.25
CA SER A 362 8.72 -9.50 -16.25
C SER A 362 7.62 -9.65 -15.19
N ILE A 363 6.80 -10.71 -15.21
CA ILE A 363 5.79 -10.96 -14.16
C ILE A 363 6.41 -11.05 -12.74
N PRO A 364 7.53 -11.78 -12.52
CA PRO A 364 8.18 -11.80 -11.21
C PRO A 364 8.63 -10.40 -10.76
N ASP A 365 9.21 -9.63 -11.68
CA ASP A 365 9.66 -8.25 -11.45
C ASP A 365 8.50 -7.31 -11.13
N PHE A 366 7.35 -7.49 -11.78
CA PHE A 366 6.14 -6.73 -11.51
C PHE A 366 5.67 -6.94 -10.07
N TRP A 367 5.60 -8.18 -9.58
CA TRP A 367 5.23 -8.45 -8.19
C TRP A 367 6.29 -7.98 -7.19
N LEU A 368 7.57 -8.03 -7.56
CA LEU A 368 8.65 -7.44 -6.77
C LEU A 368 8.49 -5.92 -6.65
N MET A 369 8.16 -5.23 -7.75
CA MET A 369 7.85 -3.80 -7.74
C MET A 369 6.66 -3.49 -6.82
N ILE A 370 5.55 -4.22 -6.95
CA ILE A 370 4.36 -4.04 -6.10
C ILE A 370 4.75 -4.18 -4.61
N TRP A 371 5.58 -5.16 -4.29
CA TRP A 371 6.05 -5.39 -2.93
C TRP A 371 6.92 -4.25 -2.41
N GLU A 372 8.02 -3.94 -3.11
CA GLU A 372 9.04 -2.96 -2.72
C GLU A 372 8.50 -1.53 -2.64
N GLN A 373 7.58 -1.17 -3.54
CA GLN A 373 7.00 0.17 -3.61
C GLN A 373 5.82 0.37 -2.64
N GLY A 374 5.48 -0.64 -1.83
CA GLY A 374 4.38 -0.50 -0.87
C GLY A 374 2.98 -0.51 -1.51
N CYS A 375 2.88 -0.84 -2.80
CA CYS A 375 1.63 -0.73 -3.57
C CYS A 375 0.55 -1.66 -3.02
N VAL A 376 -0.66 -1.11 -2.86
CA VAL A 376 -1.88 -1.86 -2.46
C VAL A 376 -3.02 -1.72 -3.47
N VAL A 377 -2.87 -0.87 -4.49
CA VAL A 377 -3.88 -0.67 -5.54
C VAL A 377 -3.22 -0.85 -6.91
N ILE A 378 -3.85 -1.67 -7.76
CA ILE A 378 -3.49 -1.83 -9.17
C ILE A 378 -4.71 -1.46 -10.02
N VAL A 379 -4.50 -0.66 -11.06
CA VAL A 379 -5.48 -0.32 -12.10
C VAL A 379 -5.02 -0.96 -13.41
N CYS A 380 -5.76 -1.97 -13.87
CA CYS A 380 -5.57 -2.67 -15.12
C CYS A 380 -6.55 -2.11 -16.16
N LEU A 381 -6.03 -1.52 -17.22
CA LEU A 381 -6.80 -0.95 -18.34
C LEU A 381 -6.66 -1.76 -19.63
N GLU A 382 -5.87 -2.85 -19.59
CA GLU A 382 -5.86 -3.88 -20.64
C GLU A 382 -7.19 -4.61 -20.64
N ARG A 383 -7.78 -4.88 -21.81
CA ARG A 383 -9.06 -5.60 -21.88
C ARG A 383 -8.84 -7.09 -21.62
N THR A 384 -9.92 -7.79 -21.24
CA THR A 384 -9.83 -9.23 -20.96
C THR A 384 -9.55 -10.06 -22.22
N ASP A 385 -10.07 -9.65 -23.37
CA ASP A 385 -9.82 -10.30 -24.65
C ASP A 385 -8.44 -9.96 -25.26
N GLU A 386 -7.73 -9.00 -24.67
CA GLU A 386 -6.32 -8.71 -24.96
C GLU A 386 -5.38 -9.47 -24.00
N LEU A 387 -5.90 -10.10 -22.94
CA LEU A 387 -5.13 -10.80 -21.91
C LEU A 387 -5.29 -12.32 -22.01
N LYS A 388 -4.29 -12.97 -22.60
CA LYS A 388 -4.19 -14.44 -22.67
C LYS A 388 -3.89 -15.05 -21.31
N ARG A 389 -4.38 -16.28 -21.06
CA ARG A 389 -3.91 -17.07 -19.92
C ARG A 389 -2.54 -17.67 -20.23
N MET A 390 -1.76 -17.96 -19.19
CA MET A 390 -0.41 -18.51 -19.37
C MET A 390 -0.40 -19.87 -20.09
N ASP A 391 -1.43 -20.69 -19.85
CA ASP A 391 -1.64 -22.01 -20.45
C ASP A 391 -2.13 -21.96 -21.91
N GLU A 392 -2.57 -20.80 -22.39
CA GLU A 392 -3.05 -20.59 -23.77
C GLU A 392 -1.93 -20.11 -24.72
N ILE A 393 -0.71 -19.90 -24.22
CA ILE A 393 0.38 -19.31 -25.00
C ILE A 393 1.32 -20.41 -25.49
N ASP A 394 1.43 -20.52 -26.80
CA ASP A 394 2.40 -21.40 -27.43
C ASP A 394 3.83 -20.93 -27.15
N GLN A 395 4.75 -21.88 -26.90
CA GLN A 395 6.14 -21.58 -26.51
C GLN A 395 6.92 -20.73 -27.54
N PHE A 396 6.41 -20.59 -28.76
CA PHE A 396 7.03 -19.80 -29.84
C PHE A 396 6.55 -18.34 -29.90
N GLU A 397 5.48 -17.96 -29.18
CA GLU A 397 4.86 -16.60 -29.21
C GLU A 397 5.12 -15.77 -27.93
N LEU A 398 6.03 -16.22 -27.06
CA LEU A 398 6.12 -15.79 -25.65
C LEU A 398 6.45 -14.31 -25.36
N ASN A 399 6.97 -13.54 -26.32
CA ASN A 399 7.70 -12.31 -25.97
C ASN A 399 6.86 -11.03 -25.95
N ASP A 400 5.78 -10.92 -26.72
CA ASP A 400 4.97 -9.68 -26.78
C ASP A 400 3.48 -9.89 -26.45
N GLU A 401 3.09 -11.08 -26.02
CA GLU A 401 1.70 -11.34 -25.64
C GLU A 401 1.34 -10.70 -24.30
N SER A 402 0.12 -10.17 -24.20
CA SER A 402 -0.45 -9.66 -22.95
C SER A 402 -0.97 -10.83 -22.13
N VAL A 403 -0.39 -11.05 -20.95
CA VAL A 403 -0.64 -12.25 -20.15
C VAL A 403 -1.16 -11.89 -18.77
N LYS A 404 -2.10 -12.70 -18.28
CA LYS A 404 -2.56 -12.59 -16.89
C LYS A 404 -1.40 -12.83 -15.92
N TYR A 405 -1.19 -11.88 -15.02
CA TYR A 405 -0.18 -11.93 -13.97
C TYR A 405 -0.77 -12.28 -12.59
N TRP A 406 -2.01 -12.75 -12.56
CA TRP A 406 -2.74 -13.17 -11.37
C TRP A 406 -3.39 -14.54 -11.60
N PRO A 407 -3.62 -15.34 -10.55
CA PRO A 407 -4.29 -16.63 -10.69
C PRO A 407 -5.77 -16.45 -11.03
N ASN A 408 -6.34 -17.34 -11.85
CA ASN A 408 -7.79 -17.37 -12.09
C ASN A 408 -8.56 -17.91 -10.87
N GLU A 409 -7.93 -18.78 -10.09
CA GLU A 409 -8.46 -19.36 -8.85
C GLU A 409 -7.31 -19.77 -7.93
N GLY A 410 -7.56 -19.82 -6.62
CA GLY A 410 -6.55 -20.25 -5.65
C GLY A 410 -5.30 -19.36 -5.61
N SER A 411 -4.11 -19.97 -5.53
CA SER A 411 -2.82 -19.26 -5.51
C SER A 411 -1.90 -19.67 -6.65
N GLN A 412 -1.06 -18.74 -7.10
CA GLN A 412 0.04 -18.99 -8.03
C GLN A 412 1.30 -18.27 -7.55
N VAL A 413 2.46 -18.90 -7.79
CA VAL A 413 3.77 -18.36 -7.42
C VAL A 413 4.38 -17.63 -8.61
N TYR A 414 4.84 -16.40 -8.37
CA TYR A 414 5.56 -15.56 -9.31
C TYR A 414 6.87 -15.10 -8.67
N GLY A 415 7.98 -15.76 -9.03
CA GLY A 415 9.27 -15.51 -8.39
C GLY A 415 9.21 -15.77 -6.87
N SER A 416 9.48 -14.72 -6.08
CA SER A 416 9.51 -14.80 -4.62
C SER A 416 8.15 -14.54 -3.94
N PHE A 417 7.07 -14.47 -4.71
CA PHE A 417 5.75 -14.08 -4.23
C PHE A 417 4.70 -15.14 -4.57
N GLU A 418 3.91 -15.50 -3.58
CA GLU A 418 2.69 -16.27 -3.74
C GLU A 418 1.52 -15.27 -3.78
N VAL A 419 0.77 -15.26 -4.88
CA VAL A 419 -0.41 -14.42 -5.07
C VAL A 419 -1.63 -15.31 -4.99
N HIS A 420 -2.55 -14.99 -4.09
CA HIS A 420 -3.78 -15.74 -3.89
C HIS A 420 -4.99 -14.87 -4.23
N LEU A 421 -5.87 -15.35 -5.11
CA LEU A 421 -7.14 -14.70 -5.41
C LEU A 421 -8.12 -14.97 -4.27
N VAL A 422 -8.42 -13.95 -3.48
CA VAL A 422 -9.36 -14.04 -2.35
C VAL A 422 -10.79 -13.85 -2.83
N SER A 423 -11.01 -12.84 -3.68
CA SER A 423 -12.33 -12.56 -4.22
C SER A 423 -12.23 -11.85 -5.57
N GLU A 424 -13.21 -12.10 -6.41
CA GLU A 424 -13.47 -11.39 -7.65
C GLU A 424 -14.93 -10.94 -7.64
N HIS A 425 -15.16 -9.65 -7.89
CA HIS A 425 -16.51 -9.09 -7.94
C HIS A 425 -16.70 -8.27 -9.22
N SER A 426 -17.63 -8.72 -10.06
CA SER A 426 -18.10 -7.96 -11.21
C SER A 426 -19.11 -6.92 -10.73
N TRP A 427 -18.78 -5.64 -10.85
CA TRP A 427 -19.67 -4.56 -10.43
C TRP A 427 -20.68 -4.21 -11.50
N ASN A 428 -20.23 -4.16 -12.75
CA ASN A 428 -21.05 -3.96 -13.93
C ASN A 428 -20.33 -4.55 -15.16
N ALA A 429 -20.89 -4.36 -16.36
CA ALA A 429 -20.29 -4.86 -17.60
C ALA A 429 -18.92 -4.23 -17.94
N HIS A 430 -18.54 -3.13 -17.27
CA HIS A 430 -17.37 -2.34 -17.60
C HIS A 430 -16.15 -2.63 -16.74
N TYR A 431 -16.32 -3.10 -15.49
CA TYR A 431 -15.18 -3.36 -14.61
C TYR A 431 -15.41 -4.45 -13.55
N ILE A 432 -14.30 -5.08 -13.18
CA ILE A 432 -14.20 -6.09 -12.13
C ILE A 432 -13.21 -5.61 -11.07
N VAL A 433 -13.45 -6.00 -9.82
CA VAL A 433 -12.53 -5.75 -8.69
C VAL A 433 -12.08 -7.07 -8.08
N ARG A 434 -10.76 -7.26 -7.96
CA ARG A 434 -10.16 -8.43 -7.30
C ARG A 434 -9.49 -8.03 -6.00
N SER A 435 -9.67 -8.85 -4.97
CA SER A 435 -8.86 -8.81 -3.76
C SER A 435 -7.82 -9.91 -3.84
N LEU A 436 -6.55 -9.53 -3.84
CA LEU A 436 -5.41 -10.43 -3.91
C LEU A 436 -4.68 -10.43 -2.58
N TYR A 437 -4.33 -11.61 -2.09
CA TYR A 437 -3.44 -11.78 -0.95
C TYR A 437 -2.04 -12.08 -1.47
N LEU A 438 -1.14 -11.12 -1.31
CA LEU A 438 0.25 -11.19 -1.73
C LEU A 438 1.10 -11.61 -0.53
N LYS A 439 1.80 -12.74 -0.66
CA LYS A 439 2.69 -13.28 0.38
C LYS A 439 4.10 -13.38 -0.15
N SER A 440 5.05 -12.75 0.54
CA SER A 440 6.48 -12.97 0.29
C SER A 440 6.86 -14.34 0.81
N ILE A 441 7.35 -15.22 -0.07
CA ILE A 441 7.77 -16.58 0.29
C ILE A 441 9.07 -16.53 1.11
N ILE A 442 9.89 -15.50 0.88
CA ILE A 442 11.16 -15.29 1.59
C ILE A 442 10.92 -14.84 3.04
N THR A 443 10.07 -13.83 3.24
CA THR A 443 9.88 -13.20 4.56
C THR A 443 8.64 -13.71 5.30
N ASN A 444 7.73 -14.42 4.63
CA ASN A 444 6.38 -14.75 5.08
C ASN A 444 5.51 -13.55 5.48
N GLU A 445 5.95 -12.32 5.21
CA GLU A 445 5.11 -11.14 5.32
C GLU A 445 4.04 -11.16 4.24
N THR A 446 2.90 -10.57 4.55
CA THR A 446 1.74 -10.57 3.66
C THR A 446 1.12 -9.18 3.54
N ARG A 447 0.45 -8.95 2.41
CA ARG A 447 -0.23 -7.71 2.09
C ARG A 447 -1.46 -8.00 1.25
N THR A 448 -2.54 -7.26 1.48
CA THR A 448 -3.69 -7.27 0.59
C THR A 448 -3.48 -6.24 -0.52
N VAL A 449 -3.68 -6.65 -1.77
CA VAL A 449 -3.63 -5.80 -2.96
C VAL A 449 -4.98 -5.86 -3.64
N THR A 450 -5.57 -4.70 -3.94
CA THR A 450 -6.82 -4.60 -4.70
C THR A 450 -6.51 -4.26 -6.15
N GLN A 451 -6.92 -5.13 -7.07
CA GLN A 451 -6.83 -4.88 -8.50
C GLN A 451 -8.19 -4.43 -9.05
N PHE A 452 -8.22 -3.28 -9.67
CA PHE A 452 -9.33 -2.72 -10.40
C PHE A 452 -9.09 -2.94 -11.90
N HIS A 453 -9.95 -3.71 -12.56
CA HIS A 453 -9.77 -4.11 -13.95
C HIS A 453 -10.90 -3.57 -14.81
N TYR A 454 -10.60 -2.59 -15.65
CA TYR A 454 -11.55 -1.98 -16.59
C TYR A 454 -11.52 -2.73 -17.93
N LEU A 455 -12.66 -3.25 -18.36
CA LEU A 455 -12.75 -4.28 -19.39
C LEU A 455 -13.10 -3.73 -20.77
N THR A 456 -13.76 -2.58 -20.83
CA THR A 456 -14.41 -2.09 -22.07
C THR A 456 -13.74 -0.83 -22.63
N TRP A 457 -12.46 -0.58 -22.33
CA TRP A 457 -11.75 0.55 -22.92
C TRP A 457 -11.38 0.23 -24.37
N LYS A 458 -12.14 0.77 -25.32
CA LYS A 458 -11.82 0.75 -26.75
C LYS A 458 -11.66 2.18 -27.22
N ASP A 459 -10.55 2.48 -27.90
CA ASP A 459 -10.27 3.84 -28.39
C ASP A 459 -11.37 4.33 -29.34
N GLU A 460 -11.97 3.42 -30.11
CA GLU A 460 -13.11 3.68 -31.02
C GLU A 460 -14.37 4.20 -30.29
N ASN A 461 -14.57 3.80 -29.04
CA ASN A 461 -15.81 4.06 -28.29
C ASN A 461 -15.65 5.18 -27.25
N LEU A 462 -14.49 5.85 -27.21
CA LEU A 462 -14.21 6.87 -26.18
C LEU A 462 -15.23 8.00 -26.15
N LYS A 463 -15.87 8.31 -27.28
CA LYS A 463 -16.86 9.40 -27.39
C LYS A 463 -18.27 9.01 -26.96
N GLU A 464 -18.54 7.73 -26.72
CA GLU A 464 -19.91 7.23 -26.55
C GLU A 464 -20.42 7.40 -25.12
N ASN A 465 -19.60 7.16 -24.09
CA ASN A 465 -20.01 7.29 -22.69
C ASN A 465 -18.82 7.31 -21.71
N SER A 466 -18.60 8.43 -21.01
CA SER A 466 -17.53 8.53 -19.99
C SER A 466 -17.94 8.04 -18.60
N LYS A 467 -19.26 7.91 -18.35
CA LYS A 467 -19.81 7.58 -17.02
C LYS A 467 -19.21 6.33 -16.39
N PRO A 468 -19.05 5.19 -17.10
CA PRO A 468 -18.48 4.00 -16.48
C PRO A 468 -17.02 4.21 -16.02
N MET A 469 -16.25 5.01 -16.75
CA MET A 469 -14.89 5.38 -16.35
C MET A 469 -14.88 6.28 -15.11
N LEU A 470 -15.77 7.27 -15.05
CA LEU A 470 -15.91 8.15 -13.89
C LEU A 470 -16.34 7.36 -12.63
N GLU A 471 -17.29 6.44 -12.76
CA GLU A 471 -17.69 5.52 -11.69
C GLU A 471 -16.55 4.62 -11.23
N PHE A 472 -15.85 4.00 -12.18
CA PHE A 472 -14.67 3.17 -11.93
C PHE A 472 -13.60 3.97 -11.16
N ARG A 473 -13.28 5.19 -11.62
CA ARG A 473 -12.36 6.10 -10.96
C ARG A 473 -12.79 6.42 -9.53
N ARG A 474 -14.07 6.77 -9.30
CA ARG A 474 -14.59 7.03 -7.94
C ARG A 474 -14.40 5.80 -7.05
N LYS A 475 -14.59 4.59 -7.58
CA LYS A 475 -14.34 3.35 -6.84
C LYS A 475 -12.86 3.16 -6.47
N VAL A 476 -11.94 3.42 -7.40
CA VAL A 476 -10.48 3.39 -7.17
C VAL A 476 -10.06 4.45 -6.14
N ASN A 477 -10.67 5.63 -6.15
CA ASN A 477 -10.33 6.72 -5.22
C ASN A 477 -10.91 6.53 -3.81
N ARG A 478 -12.00 5.74 -3.67
CA ARG A 478 -12.55 5.34 -2.38
C ARG A 478 -11.86 4.12 -1.78
N SER A 479 -11.00 3.42 -2.52
CA SER A 479 -10.29 2.25 -2.01
C SER A 479 -9.27 2.64 -0.94
N PHE A 480 -8.98 1.72 -0.03
CA PHE A 480 -7.92 1.91 0.95
C PHE A 480 -6.59 2.17 0.24
N ARG A 481 -5.85 3.19 0.70
CA ARG A 481 -4.49 3.48 0.27
C ARG A 481 -3.59 3.55 1.50
N GLY A 482 -2.49 2.80 1.45
CA GLY A 482 -1.42 2.95 2.43
C GLY A 482 -0.85 4.37 2.38
N LEU A 483 -0.29 4.84 3.50
CA LEU A 483 0.38 6.13 3.53
C LEU A 483 1.55 6.12 2.53
N MET A 484 1.54 7.06 1.58
CA MET A 484 2.56 7.20 0.53
C MET A 484 2.71 5.97 -0.39
N SER A 485 1.66 5.15 -0.51
CA SER A 485 1.59 4.08 -1.50
C SER A 485 1.13 4.65 -2.85
N PRO A 486 1.95 4.54 -3.92
CA PRO A 486 1.48 4.90 -5.26
C PRO A 486 0.42 3.90 -5.75
N ILE A 487 -0.43 4.34 -6.68
CA ILE A 487 -1.30 3.45 -7.46
C ILE A 487 -0.52 2.96 -8.66
N VAL A 488 -0.48 1.64 -8.89
CA VAL A 488 0.05 1.13 -10.15
C VAL A 488 -1.04 1.19 -11.21
N VAL A 489 -0.75 1.80 -12.35
CA VAL A 489 -1.68 1.90 -13.48
C VAL A 489 -0.98 1.34 -14.70
N HIS A 490 -1.63 0.40 -15.39
CA HIS A 490 -1.06 -0.21 -16.59
C HIS A 490 -2.11 -0.47 -17.68
N CYS A 491 -1.60 -0.48 -18.91
CA CYS A 491 -2.20 -1.00 -20.13
C CYS A 491 -1.05 -1.63 -20.95
N SER A 492 -1.29 -2.05 -22.19
CA SER A 492 -0.27 -2.72 -23.01
C SER A 492 1.07 -1.96 -23.04
N ASP A 493 1.09 -0.71 -23.50
CA ASP A 493 2.30 0.11 -23.59
C ASP A 493 2.60 0.95 -22.32
N GLY A 494 1.71 0.93 -21.34
CA GLY A 494 1.80 1.75 -20.14
C GLY A 494 1.76 3.26 -20.38
N CYS A 495 1.25 3.73 -21.53
CA CYS A 495 1.28 5.15 -21.92
C CYS A 495 -0.04 5.68 -22.46
N GLY A 496 -0.72 4.95 -23.36
CA GLY A 496 -1.97 5.42 -23.99
C GLY A 496 -3.12 5.52 -22.98
N ARG A 497 -3.79 4.39 -22.73
CA ARG A 497 -4.89 4.28 -21.74
C ARG A 497 -4.43 4.66 -20.33
N THR A 498 -3.23 4.20 -19.94
CA THR A 498 -2.60 4.58 -18.67
C THR A 498 -2.48 6.09 -18.53
N GLY A 499 -1.98 6.79 -19.54
CA GLY A 499 -1.82 8.24 -19.49
C GLY A 499 -3.16 8.97 -19.44
N ALA A 500 -4.15 8.53 -20.22
CA ALA A 500 -5.47 9.12 -20.21
C ALA A 500 -6.15 8.98 -18.84
N TYR A 501 -6.10 7.78 -18.24
CA TYR A 501 -6.63 7.55 -16.90
C TYR A 501 -5.93 8.39 -15.84
N ILE A 502 -4.59 8.45 -15.86
CA ILE A 502 -3.81 9.21 -14.88
C ILE A 502 -4.08 10.71 -15.02
N LEU A 503 -4.13 11.24 -16.24
CA LEU A 503 -4.40 12.66 -16.48
C LEU A 503 -5.80 13.04 -16.00
N LEU A 504 -6.82 12.22 -16.31
CA LEU A 504 -8.18 12.39 -15.81
C LEU A 504 -8.22 12.37 -14.28
N ASP A 505 -7.55 11.40 -13.66
CA ASP A 505 -7.52 11.29 -12.21
C ASP A 505 -6.83 12.48 -11.54
N LEU A 506 -5.70 12.90 -12.09
CA LEU A 506 -4.92 14.03 -11.64
C LEU A 506 -5.72 15.33 -11.74
N ALA A 507 -6.31 15.62 -12.91
CA ALA A 507 -7.12 16.83 -13.13
C ALA A 507 -8.28 16.92 -12.14
N LEU A 508 -9.07 15.84 -12.01
CA LEU A 508 -10.20 15.79 -11.11
C LEU A 508 -9.79 15.85 -9.63
N ASN A 509 -8.67 15.24 -9.24
CA ASN A 509 -8.15 15.36 -7.88
C ASN A 509 -7.70 16.80 -7.57
N ARG A 510 -7.14 17.53 -8.55
CA ARG A 510 -6.78 18.94 -8.40
C ARG A 510 -8.02 19.82 -8.25
N ILE A 511 -9.05 19.57 -9.06
CA ILE A 511 -10.37 20.22 -8.94
C ILE A 511 -10.94 19.99 -7.54
N THR A 512 -10.95 18.75 -7.06
CA THR A 512 -11.47 18.38 -5.73
C THR A 512 -10.70 19.06 -4.59
N LYS A 513 -9.41 19.36 -4.78
CA LYS A 513 -8.57 20.09 -3.83
C LYS A 513 -8.67 21.62 -3.98
N SER A 514 -9.64 22.12 -4.75
CA SER A 514 -9.86 23.55 -5.01
C SER A 514 -8.66 24.27 -5.63
N ILE A 515 -7.86 23.56 -6.45
CA ILE A 515 -6.83 24.19 -7.28
C ILE A 515 -7.54 24.92 -8.42
N LYS A 516 -7.34 26.23 -8.50
CA LYS A 516 -8.13 27.14 -9.37
C LYS A 516 -7.70 27.11 -10.84
N GLU A 517 -6.45 26.74 -11.10
CA GLU A 517 -5.88 26.72 -12.44
C GLU A 517 -5.63 25.27 -12.83
N ILE A 518 -6.46 24.74 -13.74
CA ILE A 518 -6.30 23.41 -14.31
C ILE A 518 -6.06 23.58 -15.80
N ASP A 519 -4.82 23.38 -16.20
CA ASP A 519 -4.42 23.28 -17.59
C ASP A 519 -4.14 21.81 -17.90
N ILE A 520 -5.00 21.22 -18.74
CA ILE A 520 -4.91 19.81 -19.13
C ILE A 520 -3.70 19.58 -20.05
N ALA A 521 -3.36 20.55 -20.91
CA ALA A 521 -2.21 20.45 -21.80
C ALA A 521 -0.91 20.48 -20.99
N ALA A 522 -0.75 21.47 -20.10
CA ALA A 522 0.43 21.56 -19.23
C ALA A 522 0.52 20.37 -18.26
N SER A 523 -0.62 19.85 -17.80
CA SER A 523 -0.63 18.62 -16.98
C SER A 523 -0.18 17.39 -17.77
N LEU A 524 -0.48 17.32 -19.07
CA LEU A 524 0.00 16.26 -19.96
C LEU A 524 1.50 16.41 -20.26
N GLU A 525 1.99 17.62 -20.52
CA GLU A 525 3.42 17.91 -20.65
C GLU A 525 4.19 17.44 -19.40
N HIS A 526 3.68 17.77 -18.21
CA HIS A 526 4.25 17.30 -16.93
C HIS A 526 4.25 15.77 -16.77
N LEU A 527 3.26 15.06 -17.32
CA LEU A 527 3.29 13.59 -17.38
C LEU A 527 4.34 13.10 -18.39
N ARG A 528 4.45 13.77 -19.55
CA ARG A 528 5.44 13.47 -20.60
C ARG A 528 6.87 13.79 -20.19
N ASP A 529 7.09 14.68 -19.23
CA ASP A 529 8.39 14.88 -18.58
C ASP A 529 8.83 13.66 -17.76
N GLN A 530 7.87 12.88 -17.26
CA GLN A 530 8.13 11.79 -16.33
C GLN A 530 8.03 10.41 -16.98
N ARG A 531 7.27 10.25 -18.06
CA ARG A 531 7.25 9.05 -18.89
C ARG A 531 7.02 9.44 -20.35
N PRO A 532 7.82 8.94 -21.31
CA PRO A 532 7.62 9.28 -22.71
C PRO A 532 6.24 8.86 -23.22
N ASN A 533 5.71 9.59 -24.19
CA ASN A 533 4.52 9.23 -24.98
C ASN A 533 3.23 9.00 -24.17
N MET A 534 3.12 9.58 -22.98
CA MET A 534 1.86 9.58 -22.22
C MET A 534 0.75 10.21 -23.07
N ILE A 535 -0.36 9.48 -23.23
CA ILE A 535 -1.45 9.73 -24.18
C ILE A 535 -0.96 9.74 -25.63
N LYS A 536 -1.51 8.85 -26.46
CA LYS A 536 -1.00 8.59 -27.82
C LYS A 536 -1.86 9.13 -28.95
N THR A 537 -3.12 9.45 -28.68
CA THR A 537 -4.05 9.90 -29.72
C THR A 537 -4.86 11.11 -29.27
N LEU A 538 -5.32 11.88 -30.26
CA LEU A 538 -6.22 13.00 -30.06
C LEU A 538 -7.51 12.56 -29.36
N GLU A 539 -8.04 11.38 -29.69
CA GLU A 539 -9.27 10.84 -29.12
C GLU A 539 -9.12 10.57 -27.62
N GLN A 540 -7.95 10.07 -27.18
CA GLN A 540 -7.65 9.89 -25.77
C GLN A 540 -7.53 11.24 -25.03
N TYR A 541 -6.94 12.25 -25.68
CA TYR A 541 -6.84 13.61 -25.11
C TYR A 541 -8.22 14.29 -24.99
N GLU A 542 -9.01 14.23 -26.07
CA GLU A 542 -10.40 14.71 -26.11
C GLU A 542 -11.26 14.00 -25.06
N PHE A 543 -11.09 12.69 -24.88
CA PHE A 543 -11.77 11.91 -23.85
C PHE A 543 -11.50 12.43 -22.44
N VAL A 544 -10.25 12.80 -22.13
CA VAL A 544 -9.93 13.35 -20.81
C VAL A 544 -10.62 14.70 -20.59
N LEU A 545 -10.61 15.58 -21.59
CA LEU A 545 -11.29 16.87 -21.55
C LEU A 545 -12.80 16.71 -21.37
N SER A 546 -13.43 15.85 -22.17
CA SER A 546 -14.89 15.62 -22.11
C SER A 546 -15.32 14.98 -20.80
N SER A 547 -14.59 13.97 -20.34
CA SER A 547 -14.86 13.30 -19.04
C SER A 547 -14.67 14.25 -17.87
N THR A 548 -13.68 15.15 -17.93
CA THR A 548 -13.46 16.13 -16.87
C THR A 548 -14.59 17.17 -16.84
N ALA A 549 -15.04 17.64 -18.01
CA ALA A 549 -16.20 18.54 -18.11
C ALA A 549 -17.48 17.89 -17.56
N GLU A 550 -17.76 16.65 -17.93
CA GLU A 550 -18.94 15.90 -17.45
C GLU A 550 -18.91 15.72 -15.93
N GLU A 551 -17.76 15.42 -15.34
CA GLU A 551 -17.64 15.28 -13.89
C GLU A 551 -17.80 16.63 -13.17
N VAL A 552 -17.26 17.72 -13.71
CA VAL A 552 -17.42 19.06 -13.13
C VAL A 552 -18.88 19.50 -13.18
N ASP A 553 -19.57 19.27 -14.30
CA ASP A 553 -21.00 19.55 -14.42
C ASP A 553 -21.81 18.73 -13.39
N ALA A 554 -21.52 17.44 -13.24
CA ALA A 554 -22.15 16.60 -12.22
C ALA A 554 -21.89 17.12 -10.79
N MET A 555 -20.67 17.58 -10.49
CA MET A 555 -20.34 18.19 -9.19
C MET A 555 -21.15 19.47 -8.93
N LEU A 556 -21.34 20.31 -9.95
CA LEU A 556 -22.14 21.54 -9.86
C LEU A 556 -23.64 21.26 -9.65
N GLN A 557 -24.18 20.26 -10.35
CA GLN A 557 -25.57 19.83 -10.21
C GLN A 557 -25.86 19.26 -8.81
N THR A 558 -24.89 18.60 -8.17
CA THR A 558 -25.04 18.14 -6.77
C THR A 558 -24.86 19.24 -5.73
N SER A 559 -24.32 20.40 -6.12
CA SER A 559 -24.04 21.54 -5.23
C SER A 559 -25.11 22.63 -5.30
N SER A 560 -26.00 22.56 -6.29
CA SER A 560 -27.17 23.42 -6.50
C SER A 560 -28.41 22.78 -5.90
#